data_AF-A0A2I0WIT0-F1
#
_entry.id   AF-A0A2I0WIT0-F1
#
_cell.length_a   1.000
_cell.length_b   1.000
_cell.length_c   1.000
_cell.angle_alpha   90.00
_cell.angle_beta   90.00
_cell.angle_gamma   90.00
#
_symmetry.space_group_name_H-M   'P 1'
#
loop_
_entity.id
_entity.type
_entity.pdbx_description
1 polymer ?
#
loop_
_entity_poly.entity_id
_entity_poly.type
_entity_poly.pdbx_seq_one_letter_code
_entity_poly.pdbx_strand_id
1 'polypeptide(L)'
;MSSRQSDFKKSFQISIQSILTAASKEDVHGAFSMRSNAEKESLYRLFIQVSKAMHENIAEQFESKCQESQVFTAFDKIEHLVEEQTLDILHADESNIKDIKEKLSTIKMDEIQYLQSLLQKVEEQNRSMENQIQSLKKNQDQTML
;
A
#
# COMPACT_ATOMS: atom_id res chain seq x y z
N MET A 1 -7.56 -8.72 -21.98
CA MET A 1 -8.33 -8.11 -20.88
C MET A 1 -7.52 -8.29 -19.62
N SER A 2 -7.25 -7.19 -18.90
CA SER A 2 -6.59 -7.24 -17.59
C SER A 2 -7.34 -8.18 -16.64
N SER A 3 -6.59 -8.81 -15.72
CA SER A 3 -7.15 -9.67 -14.67
C SER A 3 -8.23 -8.92 -13.85
N ARG A 4 -7.95 -7.67 -13.48
CA ARG A 4 -8.81 -6.79 -12.71
C ARG A 4 -10.14 -6.47 -13.42
N GLN A 5 -10.08 -6.22 -14.73
CA GLN A 5 -11.31 -5.96 -15.51
C GLN A 5 -12.24 -7.18 -15.50
N SER A 6 -11.67 -8.36 -15.73
CA SER A 6 -12.43 -9.62 -15.74
C SER A 6 -13.07 -9.89 -14.39
N ASP A 7 -12.31 -9.71 -13.31
CA ASP A 7 -12.79 -9.95 -11.94
C ASP A 7 -13.87 -8.95 -11.52
N PHE A 8 -13.73 -7.68 -11.89
CA PHE A 8 -14.75 -6.66 -11.66
C PHE A 8 -16.07 -7.00 -12.36
N LYS A 9 -16.01 -7.37 -13.65
CA LYS A 9 -17.20 -7.75 -14.43
C LYS A 9 -17.87 -9.00 -13.86
N LYS A 10 -17.09 -10.01 -13.48
CA LYS A 10 -17.60 -11.23 -12.84
C LYS A 10 -18.26 -10.92 -11.50
N SER A 11 -17.63 -10.12 -10.65
CA SER A 11 -18.18 -9.73 -9.35
C SER A 11 -19.53 -9.03 -9.50
N PHE A 12 -19.64 -8.11 -10.46
CA PHE A 12 -20.91 -7.46 -10.77
C PHE A 12 -21.99 -8.45 -11.25
N GLN A 13 -21.64 -9.34 -12.21
CA GLN A 13 -22.56 -10.34 -12.73
C GLN A 13 -23.12 -11.26 -11.63
N ILE A 14 -22.26 -11.73 -10.73
CA ILE A 14 -22.67 -12.52 -9.56
C ILE A 14 -23.64 -11.73 -8.69
N SER A 15 -23.36 -10.44 -8.46
CA SER A 15 -24.18 -9.59 -7.60
C SER A 15 -25.59 -9.39 -8.14
N ILE A 16 -25.72 -9.15 -9.46
CA ILE A 16 -27.03 -8.92 -10.09
C ILE A 16 -27.85 -10.20 -10.28
N GLN A 17 -27.21 -11.38 -10.25
CA GLN A 17 -27.90 -12.66 -10.41
C GLN A 17 -28.95 -12.90 -9.30
N SER A 18 -28.79 -12.26 -8.15
CA SER A 18 -29.77 -12.24 -7.06
C SER A 18 -31.17 -11.76 -7.48
N ILE A 19 -31.29 -10.91 -8.50
CA ILE A 19 -32.58 -10.44 -9.04
C ILE A 19 -33.42 -11.61 -9.58
N LEU A 20 -32.76 -12.59 -10.22
CA LEU A 20 -33.43 -13.75 -10.81
C LEU A 20 -33.95 -14.72 -9.75
N THR A 21 -33.42 -14.63 -8.52
CA THR A 21 -33.76 -15.50 -7.39
C THR A 21 -34.40 -14.73 -6.23
N ALA A 22 -34.84 -13.48 -6.45
CA ALA A 22 -35.30 -12.59 -5.40
C ALA A 22 -36.64 -13.01 -4.76
N ALA A 23 -37.47 -13.76 -5.49
CA ALA A 23 -38.72 -14.32 -4.98
C ALA A 23 -38.97 -15.71 -5.57
N SER A 24 -39.39 -16.63 -4.71
CA SER A 24 -39.87 -17.94 -5.11
C SER A 24 -41.31 -17.87 -5.63
N LYS A 25 -41.78 -18.99 -6.19
CA LYS A 25 -43.18 -19.12 -6.59
C LYS A 25 -44.11 -19.00 -5.39
N GLU A 26 -43.73 -19.59 -4.27
CA GLU A 26 -44.44 -19.59 -3.01
C GLU A 26 -44.59 -18.16 -2.46
N ASP A 27 -43.54 -17.33 -2.57
CA ASP A 27 -43.58 -15.93 -2.16
C ASP A 27 -44.63 -15.14 -2.97
N VAL A 28 -44.64 -15.32 -4.30
CA VAL A 28 -45.61 -14.66 -5.18
C VAL A 28 -47.03 -15.17 -4.92
N HIS A 29 -47.20 -16.49 -4.76
CA HIS A 29 -48.51 -17.08 -4.46
C HIS A 29 -49.05 -16.62 -3.10
N GLY A 30 -48.17 -16.49 -2.10
CA GLY A 30 -48.48 -15.98 -0.78
C GLY A 30 -48.89 -14.50 -0.81
N ALA A 31 -48.15 -13.68 -1.56
CA ALA A 31 -48.46 -12.26 -1.74
C ALA A 31 -49.85 -12.01 -2.37
N PHE A 32 -50.29 -12.91 -3.25
CA PHE A 32 -51.59 -12.81 -3.92
C PHE A 32 -52.60 -13.87 -3.44
N SER A 33 -52.62 -14.18 -2.15
CA SER A 33 -53.40 -15.30 -1.56
C SER A 33 -54.90 -15.31 -1.92
N MET A 34 -55.54 -14.15 -2.02
CA MET A 34 -56.96 -14.00 -2.36
C MET A 34 -57.31 -14.27 -3.84
N ARG A 35 -56.31 -14.38 -4.72
CA ARG A 35 -56.49 -14.63 -6.15
C ARG A 35 -56.65 -16.12 -6.45
N SER A 36 -57.26 -16.42 -7.60
CA SER A 36 -57.35 -17.79 -8.11
C SER A 36 -55.96 -18.34 -8.44
N ASN A 37 -55.82 -19.67 -8.48
CA ASN A 37 -54.55 -20.29 -8.86
C ASN A 37 -54.12 -19.90 -10.28
N ALA A 38 -55.06 -19.77 -11.22
CA ALA A 38 -54.75 -19.36 -12.59
C ALA A 38 -54.15 -17.94 -12.66
N GLU A 39 -54.71 -16.99 -11.90
CA GLU A 39 -54.17 -15.63 -11.79
C GLU A 39 -52.77 -15.64 -11.15
N LYS A 40 -52.58 -16.41 -10.07
CA LYS A 40 -51.27 -16.54 -9.38
C LYS A 40 -50.18 -17.06 -10.32
N GLU A 41 -50.47 -18.10 -11.10
CA GLU A 41 -49.53 -18.62 -12.10
C GLU A 41 -49.21 -17.59 -13.19
N SER A 42 -50.22 -16.81 -13.62
CA SER A 42 -50.00 -15.74 -14.60
C SER A 42 -49.13 -14.62 -14.04
N LEU A 43 -49.34 -14.24 -12.77
CA LEU A 43 -48.53 -13.25 -12.09
C LEU A 43 -47.10 -13.74 -11.86
N TYR A 44 -46.90 -15.01 -11.50
CA TYR A 44 -45.57 -15.59 -11.37
C TYR A 44 -44.81 -15.60 -12.70
N ARG A 45 -45.48 -15.94 -13.81
CA ARG A 45 -44.87 -15.83 -15.16
C ARG A 45 -44.50 -14.38 -15.49
N LEU A 46 -45.36 -13.42 -15.19
CA LEU A 46 -45.07 -12.00 -15.41
C LEU A 46 -43.89 -11.54 -14.55
N PHE A 47 -43.82 -11.96 -13.29
CA PHE A 47 -42.70 -11.68 -12.40
C PHE A 47 -41.37 -12.19 -12.99
N ILE A 48 -41.30 -13.44 -13.45
CA ILE A 48 -40.09 -13.98 -14.10
C ILE A 48 -39.69 -13.13 -15.31
N GLN A 49 -40.66 -12.73 -16.15
CA GLN A 49 -40.37 -11.90 -17.33
C GLN A 49 -39.80 -10.54 -16.95
N VAL A 50 -40.39 -9.88 -15.94
CA VAL A 50 -39.92 -8.58 -15.44
C VAL A 50 -38.53 -8.72 -14.82
N SER A 51 -38.29 -9.74 -13.99
CA SER A 51 -36.98 -9.98 -13.36
C SER A 51 -35.89 -10.22 -14.42
N LYS A 52 -36.20 -10.97 -15.48
CA LYS A 52 -35.28 -11.20 -16.59
C LYS A 52 -34.97 -9.91 -17.36
N ALA A 53 -36.00 -9.15 -17.73
CA ALA A 53 -35.82 -7.87 -18.43
C ALA A 53 -35.04 -6.86 -17.58
N MET A 54 -35.30 -6.82 -16.27
CA MET A 54 -34.58 -5.96 -15.33
C MET A 54 -33.09 -6.37 -15.22
N HIS A 55 -32.81 -7.67 -15.10
CA HIS A 55 -31.46 -8.20 -15.07
C HIS A 55 -30.67 -7.82 -16.33
N GLU A 56 -31.25 -8.03 -17.51
CA GLU A 56 -30.64 -7.69 -18.80
C GLU A 56 -30.39 -6.18 -18.93
N ASN A 57 -31.38 -5.34 -18.60
CA ASN A 57 -31.26 -3.89 -18.67
C ASN A 57 -30.17 -3.37 -17.71
N ILE A 58 -30.10 -3.89 -16.48
CA ILE A 58 -29.05 -3.48 -15.52
C ILE A 58 -27.67 -3.87 -16.02
N ALA A 59 -27.52 -5.07 -16.59
CA ALA A 59 -26.24 -5.53 -17.16
C ALA A 59 -25.77 -4.62 -18.31
N GLU A 60 -26.69 -4.22 -19.20
CA GLU A 60 -26.40 -3.31 -20.31
C GLU A 60 -26.02 -1.90 -19.82
N GLN A 61 -26.81 -1.34 -18.90
CA GLN A 61 -26.54 -0.03 -18.32
C GLN A 61 -25.20 0.01 -17.59
N PHE A 62 -24.84 -1.05 -16.87
CA PHE A 62 -23.55 -1.17 -16.22
C PHE A 62 -22.39 -1.13 -17.22
N GLU A 63 -22.47 -1.90 -18.31
CA GLU A 63 -21.43 -1.90 -19.34
C GLU A 63 -21.29 -0.51 -19.97
N SER A 64 -22.43 0.11 -20.33
CA SER A 64 -22.45 1.48 -20.87
C SER A 64 -21.81 2.48 -19.92
N LYS A 65 -22.12 2.40 -18.62
CA LYS A 65 -21.55 3.29 -17.61
C LYS A 65 -20.05 3.07 -17.43
N CYS A 66 -19.58 1.82 -17.41
CA CYS A 66 -18.16 1.51 -17.31
C CYS A 66 -17.36 2.07 -18.50
N GLN A 67 -17.95 2.03 -19.69
CA GLN A 67 -17.36 2.60 -20.90
C GLN A 67 -17.35 4.14 -20.85
N GLU A 68 -18.47 4.77 -20.46
CA GLU A 68 -18.59 6.22 -20.31
C GLU A 68 -17.58 6.77 -19.29
N SER A 69 -17.46 6.10 -18.14
CA SER A 69 -16.56 6.52 -17.06
C SER A 69 -15.11 6.05 -17.24
N GLN A 70 -14.80 5.38 -18.35
CA GLN A 70 -13.47 4.85 -18.66
C GLN A 70 -12.86 3.97 -17.54
N VAL A 71 -13.70 3.23 -16.80
CA VAL A 71 -13.25 2.39 -15.67
C VAL A 71 -12.26 1.33 -16.14
N PHE A 72 -12.50 0.73 -17.30
CA PHE A 72 -11.60 -0.28 -17.87
C PHE A 72 -10.24 0.31 -18.25
N THR A 73 -10.21 1.53 -18.79
CA THR A 73 -8.96 2.24 -19.08
C THR A 73 -8.19 2.56 -17.79
N ALA A 74 -8.89 2.89 -16.70
CA ALA A 74 -8.25 3.07 -15.40
C ALA A 74 -7.64 1.76 -14.88
N PHE A 75 -8.33 0.63 -15.01
CA PHE A 75 -7.75 -0.68 -14.65
C PHE A 75 -6.53 -1.03 -15.49
N ASP A 76 -6.56 -0.80 -16.80
CA ASP A 76 -5.40 -1.05 -17.67
C ASP A 76 -4.19 -0.20 -17.26
N LYS A 77 -4.40 1.07 -16.90
CA LYS A 77 -3.35 1.95 -16.37
C LYS A 77 -2.79 1.45 -15.05
N ILE A 78 -3.64 0.99 -14.14
CA ILE A 78 -3.21 0.42 -12.86
C ILE A 78 -2.41 -0.86 -13.08
N GLU A 79 -2.84 -1.72 -14.00
CA GLU A 79 -2.09 -2.93 -14.37
C GLU A 79 -0.69 -2.56 -14.86
N HIS A 80 -0.59 -1.62 -15.78
CA HIS A 80 0.67 -1.12 -16.31
C HIS A 80 1.58 -0.54 -15.22
N LEU A 81 1.04 0.30 -14.33
CA LEU A 81 1.82 0.90 -13.24
C LEU A 81 2.34 -0.16 -12.25
N VAL A 82 1.54 -1.19 -11.97
CA VAL A 82 1.96 -2.29 -11.10
C VAL A 82 3.03 -3.14 -11.77
N GLU A 83 2.90 -3.41 -13.07
CA GLU A 83 3.93 -4.09 -13.85
C GLU A 83 5.23 -3.28 -13.90
N GLU A 84 5.17 -1.97 -14.18
CA GLU A 84 6.32 -1.05 -14.14
C GLU A 84 6.98 -1.05 -12.77
N GLN A 85 6.21 -0.90 -11.69
CA GLN A 85 6.76 -0.92 -10.33
C GLN A 85 7.44 -2.26 -9.99
N THR A 86 6.88 -3.37 -10.47
CA THR A 86 7.47 -4.70 -10.24
C THR A 86 8.78 -4.89 -11.02
N LEU A 87 8.88 -4.26 -12.19
CA LEU A 87 10.07 -4.32 -13.05
C LEU A 87 11.13 -3.28 -12.68
N ASP A 88 10.76 -2.23 -11.94
CA ASP A 88 11.68 -1.20 -11.47
C ASP A 88 12.52 -1.68 -10.28
N ILE A 89 13.54 -2.47 -10.60
CA ILE A 89 14.56 -2.96 -9.66
C ILE A 89 15.23 -1.80 -8.91
N LEU A 90 15.32 -0.62 -9.53
CA LEU A 90 15.98 0.55 -8.92
C LEU A 90 15.21 1.10 -7.72
N HIS A 91 13.88 0.97 -7.68
CA HIS A 91 13.08 1.44 -6.55
C HIS A 91 13.30 0.58 -5.29
N ALA A 92 13.58 -0.72 -5.45
CA ALA A 92 13.97 -1.60 -4.37
C ALA A 92 15.42 -1.32 -3.90
N ASP A 93 16.32 -1.05 -4.84
CA ASP A 93 17.72 -0.71 -4.53
C ASP A 93 17.90 0.70 -3.93
N GLU A 94 17.09 1.69 -4.31
CA GLU A 94 17.18 3.05 -3.77
C GLU A 94 16.89 3.08 -2.27
N SER A 95 15.89 2.31 -1.82
CA SER A 95 15.61 2.11 -0.39
C SER A 95 16.80 1.49 0.34
N ASN A 96 17.43 0.46 -0.24
CA ASN A 96 18.58 -0.21 0.36
C ASN A 96 19.82 0.70 0.40
N ILE A 97 20.09 1.46 -0.67
CA ILE A 97 21.22 2.37 -0.76
C ILE A 97 21.08 3.50 0.26
N LYS A 98 19.87 4.05 0.44
CA LYS A 98 19.60 5.09 1.44
C LYS A 98 19.86 4.58 2.87
N ASP A 99 19.36 3.38 3.19
CA ASP A 99 19.58 2.75 4.50
C ASP A 99 21.06 2.45 4.77
N ILE A 100 21.80 1.97 3.76
CA ILE A 100 23.25 1.74 3.87
C ILE A 100 23.99 3.06 4.10
N LYS A 101 23.59 4.12 3.40
CA LYS A 101 24.20 5.46 3.52
C LYS A 101 23.99 6.04 4.92
N GLU A 102 22.79 5.94 5.48
CA GLU A 102 22.51 6.39 6.85
C GLU A 102 23.36 5.61 7.85
N LYS A 103 23.34 4.27 7.81
CA LYS A 103 24.15 3.43 8.70
C LYS A 103 25.64 3.76 8.64
N LEU A 104 26.18 3.91 7.43
CA LEU A 104 27.59 4.26 7.22
C LEU A 104 27.91 5.65 7.78
N SER A 105 26.98 6.61 7.68
CA SER A 105 27.14 7.94 8.23
C SER A 105 27.19 7.91 9.76
N THR A 106 26.32 7.12 10.41
CA THR A 106 26.32 6.98 11.86
C THR A 106 27.62 6.36 12.37
N ILE A 107 28.07 5.27 11.75
CA ILE A 107 29.33 4.59 12.11
C ILE A 107 30.53 5.55 11.99
N LYS A 108 30.59 6.33 10.89
CA LYS A 108 31.68 7.29 10.71
C LYS A 108 31.65 8.42 11.72
N MET A 109 30.46 8.89 12.11
CA MET A 109 30.32 9.93 13.12
C MET A 109 30.77 9.43 14.50
N ASP A 110 30.37 8.22 14.88
CA ASP A 110 30.78 7.59 16.13
C ASP A 110 32.30 7.40 16.19
N GLU A 111 32.92 6.96 15.09
CA GLU A 111 34.38 6.82 14.99
C GLU A 111 35.10 8.16 15.11
N ILE A 112 34.60 9.21 14.44
CA ILE A 112 35.16 10.57 14.56
C ILE A 112 35.10 11.04 16.02
N GLN A 113 33.97 10.82 16.68
CA GLN A 113 33.78 11.23 18.07
C GLN A 113 34.71 10.45 19.02
N TYR A 114 34.90 9.16 18.78
CA TYR A 114 35.86 8.34 19.50
C TYR A 114 37.29 8.86 19.34
N LEU A 115 37.72 9.09 18.10
CA LEU A 115 39.07 9.59 17.79
C LEU A 115 39.32 10.98 18.38
N GLN A 116 38.33 11.88 18.33
CA GLN A 116 38.41 13.19 18.98
C GLN A 116 38.60 13.07 20.49
N SER A 117 37.88 12.15 21.14
CA SER A 117 38.03 11.92 22.59
C SER A 117 39.41 11.38 22.96
N LEU A 118 39.99 10.54 22.10
CA LEU A 118 41.32 9.98 22.32
C LEU A 118 42.39 11.07 22.15
N LEU A 119 42.24 11.89 21.12
CA LEU A 119 43.16 12.99 20.82
C LEU A 119 43.19 14.01 21.96
N GLN A 120 42.01 14.38 22.49
CA GLN A 120 41.90 15.27 23.64
C GLN A 120 42.63 14.73 24.88
N LYS A 121 42.48 13.42 25.17
CA LYS A 121 43.19 12.79 26.30
C LYS A 121 44.70 12.85 26.14
N VAL A 122 45.21 12.61 24.93
CA VAL A 122 46.65 12.67 24.64
C VAL A 122 47.16 14.12 24.77
N GLU A 123 46.40 15.11 24.29
CA GLU A 123 46.75 16.53 24.42
C GLU A 123 46.78 17.01 25.89
N GLU A 124 45.87 16.52 26.73
CA GLU A 124 45.88 16.80 28.17
C GLU A 124 47.10 16.16 28.86
N GLN A 125 47.43 14.92 28.52
CA GLN A 125 48.62 14.24 29.03
C GLN A 125 49.91 14.96 28.61
N ASN A 126 50.03 15.38 27.34
CA ASN A 126 51.19 16.13 26.86
C ASN A 126 51.34 17.48 27.58
N ARG A 127 50.25 18.25 27.74
CA ARG A 127 50.28 19.50 28.51
C ARG A 127 50.71 19.27 29.97
N SER A 128 50.24 18.20 30.59
CA SER A 128 50.65 17.83 31.95
C SER A 128 52.15 17.52 32.03
N MET A 129 52.68 16.72 31.08
CA MET A 129 54.11 16.40 31.01
C MET A 129 54.97 17.64 30.74
N GLU A 130 54.55 18.52 29.82
CA GLU A 130 55.25 19.78 29.55
C GLU A 130 55.34 20.65 30.81
N ASN A 131 54.24 20.80 31.55
CA ASN A 131 54.21 21.52 32.82
C ASN A 131 55.15 20.90 33.88
N GLN A 132 55.21 19.56 33.94
CA GLN A 132 56.14 18.86 34.84
C GLN A 132 57.61 19.11 34.44
N ILE A 133 57.93 18.99 33.15
CA ILE A 133 59.28 19.27 32.63
C ILE A 133 59.68 20.71 32.94
N GLN A 134 58.77 21.67 32.75
CA GLN A 134 59.04 23.08 32.98
C GLN A 134 59.26 23.41 34.47
N SER A 135 58.50 22.78 35.37
CA SER A 135 58.69 22.95 36.82
C SER A 135 60.00 22.34 37.33
N LEU A 136 60.39 21.16 36.81
CA LEU A 136 61.67 20.52 37.13
C LEU A 136 62.87 21.37 36.67
N LYS A 137 62.82 21.95 35.47
CA LYS A 137 63.86 22.88 34.99
C LYS A 137 63.99 24.10 35.92
N LYS A 138 62.87 24.69 36.31
CA LYS A 138 62.85 25.88 37.19
C LYS A 138 63.42 25.59 38.58
N ASN A 139 63.17 24.39 39.12
CA ASN A 139 63.74 23.97 40.39
C ASN A 139 65.25 23.67 40.30
N GLN A 140 65.73 23.11 39.18
CA GLN A 140 67.16 22.93 38.94
C GLN A 140 67.92 24.26 38.88
N ASP A 141 67.35 25.27 38.22
CA ASP A 141 67.93 26.61 38.14
C ASP A 141 67.96 27.33 39.51
N GLN A 142 67.07 26.97 40.44
CA GLN A 142 67.04 27.50 41.82
C GLN A 142 67.95 26.77 42.81
N THR A 143 68.43 25.57 42.47
CA THR A 143 69.32 24.77 43.36
C THR A 143 70.82 24.99 43.04
N MET A 144 71.14 25.77 41.99
CA MET A 144 72.50 26.15 41.59
C MET A 144 72.87 27.61 41.92
N LEU A 145 72.11 28.27 42.81
CA LEU A 145 72.40 29.56 43.43
C LEU A 145 72.70 29.37 44.91
#